data_AF-A0A2R6C286-F1
#
_entry.id   AF-A0A2R6C286-F1
#
_cell.length_a   1.000
_cell.length_b   1.000
_cell.length_c   1.000
_cell.angle_alpha   90.00
_cell.angle_beta   90.00
_cell.angle_gamma   90.00
#
_symmetry.space_group_name_H-M   'P 1'
#
loop_
_entity.id
_entity.type
_entity.pdbx_description
1 polymer ?
#
loop_
_entity_poly.entity_id
_entity_poly.type
_entity_poly.pdbx_seq_one_letter_code
_entity_poly.pdbx_strand_id
1 'polypeptide(L)'
;MSKKTFVREATGLVKEISGYEVLFYNIAQINIGIGLAYVLLFLPSFYPGSSVELSVAITTFGVLPFALVYAFIGIVYPRSGADYVFTSRTIGGFVGFVTSFNFVVWELFYVGWT
;
A
#
# COMPACT_ATOMS: atom_id res chain seq x y z
N MET A 1 12.90 -14.71 41.06
CA MET A 1 13.64 -14.53 39.79
C MET A 1 12.96 -13.43 38.98
N SER A 2 13.58 -12.24 38.90
CA SER A 2 13.04 -11.12 38.10
C SER A 2 13.21 -11.42 36.61
N LYS A 3 12.11 -11.43 35.86
CA LYS A 3 12.07 -11.70 34.42
C LYS A 3 12.75 -10.52 33.71
N LYS A 4 14.04 -10.65 33.40
CA LYS A 4 14.76 -9.69 32.54
C LYS A 4 14.03 -9.63 31.20
N THR A 5 13.27 -8.57 30.98
CA THR A 5 12.75 -8.22 29.66
C THR A 5 13.94 -7.86 28.79
N PHE A 6 14.17 -8.63 27.73
CA PHE A 6 15.15 -8.29 26.71
C PHE A 6 14.67 -7.00 26.02
N VAL A 7 15.11 -5.85 26.53
CA VAL A 7 14.91 -4.57 25.87
C VAL A 7 15.87 -4.57 24.69
N ARG A 8 15.37 -4.82 23.49
CA ARG A 8 16.10 -4.59 22.24
C ARG A 8 16.50 -3.11 22.22
N GLU A 9 17.77 -2.82 21.97
CA GLU A 9 18.18 -1.46 21.65
C GLU A 9 17.40 -1.00 20.41
N ALA A 10 16.58 0.04 20.57
CA ALA A 10 16.06 0.75 19.43
C ALA A 10 17.24 1.54 18.86
N THR A 11 17.88 1.00 17.81
CA THR A 11 18.79 1.77 16.97
C THR A 11 18.07 3.09 16.68
N GLY A 12 18.59 4.21 17.18
CA GLY A 12 17.96 5.53 17.12
C GLY A 12 17.91 6.10 15.71
N LEU A 13 17.62 5.26 14.72
CA LEU A 13 17.45 5.60 13.32
C LEU A 13 16.19 6.46 13.23
N VAL A 14 16.40 7.77 13.35
CA VAL A 14 15.40 8.78 13.06
C VAL A 14 15.10 8.68 11.56
N LYS A 15 13.83 8.65 11.20
CA LYS A 15 13.39 8.61 9.80
C LYS A 15 13.86 9.91 9.11
N GLU A 16 14.95 9.84 8.37
CA GLU A 16 15.52 10.96 7.59
C GLU A 16 14.78 11.21 6.27
N ILE A 17 13.88 10.31 5.86
CA ILE A 17 13.20 10.40 4.58
C ILE A 17 12.28 11.64 4.51
N SER A 18 12.54 12.50 3.52
CA SER A 18 11.74 13.68 3.22
C SER A 18 10.43 13.32 2.53
N GLY A 19 9.39 14.17 2.67
CA GLY A 19 8.09 13.94 2.02
C GLY A 19 8.17 13.84 0.49
N TYR A 20 9.12 14.54 -0.14
CA TYR A 20 9.35 14.45 -1.58
C TYR A 20 9.92 13.09 -1.99
N GLU A 21 10.84 12.54 -1.20
CA GLU A 21 11.43 11.22 -1.46
C GLU A 21 10.37 10.12 -1.33
N VAL A 22 9.47 10.24 -0.34
CA VAL A 22 8.30 9.37 -0.22
C VAL A 22 7.42 9.48 -1.45
N LEU A 23 7.16 10.68 -1.95
CA LEU A 23 6.32 10.89 -3.13
C LEU A 23 6.94 10.25 -4.38
N PHE A 24 8.23 10.45 -4.64
CA PHE A 24 8.92 9.82 -5.77
C PHE A 24 8.93 8.29 -5.65
N TYR A 25 9.15 7.77 -4.44
CA TYR A 25 9.07 6.33 -4.19
C TYR A 25 7.68 5.77 -4.51
N ASN A 26 6.61 6.45 -4.09
CA ASN A 26 5.24 6.03 -4.38
C ASN A 26 4.91 6.08 -5.88
N ILE A 27 5.35 7.13 -6.59
CA ILE A 27 5.17 7.25 -8.04
C ILE A 27 5.87 6.10 -8.78
N ALA A 28 7.09 5.74 -8.36
CA ALA A 28 7.81 4.61 -8.92
C ALA A 28 7.07 3.28 -8.69
N GLN A 29 6.50 3.09 -7.49
CA GLN A 29 5.75 1.87 -7.15
C GLN A 29 4.42 1.73 -7.91
N ILE A 30 3.71 2.82 -8.17
CA ILE A 30 2.43 2.81 -8.90
C ILE A 30 2.57 2.27 -10.34
N ASN A 31 3.78 2.31 -10.92
CA ASN A 31 4.03 1.82 -12.29
C ASN A 31 3.05 2.42 -13.33
N ILE A 32 3.05 3.76 -13.43
CA ILE A 32 2.10 4.51 -14.29
C ILE A 32 2.08 4.01 -15.73
N GLY A 33 3.24 3.64 -16.29
CA GLY A 33 3.34 3.16 -17.67
C GLY A 33 2.56 1.86 -17.92
N ILE A 34 2.68 0.90 -16.99
CA ILE A 34 1.92 -0.36 -17.04
C ILE A 34 0.43 -0.06 -16.85
N GLY A 35 0.06 0.78 -15.87
CA GLY A 35 -1.33 1.16 -15.63
C GLY A 35 -2.01 1.78 -16.86
N LEU A 36 -1.33 2.68 -17.58
CA LEU A 36 -1.87 3.28 -18.80
C LEU A 36 -2.03 2.25 -19.92
N ALA A 37 -1.05 1.36 -20.11
CA ALA A 37 -1.16 0.27 -21.07
C ALA A 37 -2.37 -0.62 -20.77
N TYR A 38 -2.62 -0.91 -19.48
CA TYR A 38 -3.78 -1.71 -19.09
C TYR A 38 -5.11 -1.02 -19.44
N VAL A 39 -5.23 0.27 -19.14
CA VAL A 39 -6.44 1.06 -19.40
C VAL A 39 -6.72 1.16 -20.91
N LEU A 40 -5.69 1.31 -21.75
CA LEU A 40 -5.90 1.46 -23.19
C LEU A 40 -6.13 0.12 -23.92
N LEU A 41 -5.49 -0.96 -23.46
CA LEU A 41 -5.56 -2.26 -24.14
C LEU A 41 -6.75 -3.13 -23.65
N PHE A 42 -7.00 -3.16 -22.35
CA PHE A 42 -7.96 -4.10 -21.77
C PHE A 42 -9.34 -3.49 -21.57
N LEU A 43 -9.46 -2.19 -21.25
CA LEU A 43 -10.77 -1.56 -21.01
C LEU A 43 -11.68 -1.61 -22.24
N PRO A 44 -11.22 -1.25 -23.46
CA PRO A 44 -12.05 -1.37 -24.66
C PRO A 44 -12.33 -2.82 -25.06
N SER A 45 -11.41 -3.74 -24.75
CA SER A 45 -11.51 -5.16 -25.10
C SER A 45 -12.50 -5.92 -24.22
N PHE A 46 -12.51 -5.65 -22.91
CA PHE A 46 -13.42 -6.30 -21.97
C PHE A 46 -14.76 -5.56 -21.81
N TYR A 47 -14.76 -4.24 -21.97
CA TYR A 47 -15.94 -3.38 -21.79
C TYR A 47 -16.18 -2.51 -23.02
N PRO A 48 -16.56 -3.13 -24.16
CA PRO A 48 -16.82 -2.40 -25.39
C PRO A 48 -17.97 -1.38 -25.20
N GLY A 49 -17.76 -0.14 -25.65
CA GLY A 49 -18.72 0.94 -25.54
C GLY A 49 -18.67 1.73 -24.22
N SER A 50 -17.76 1.39 -23.30
CA SER A 50 -17.52 2.20 -22.10
C SER A 50 -16.69 3.45 -22.41
N SER A 51 -16.94 4.55 -21.70
CA SER A 51 -16.06 5.74 -21.75
C SER A 51 -14.88 5.51 -20.82
N VAL A 52 -13.69 5.52 -21.39
CA VAL A 52 -12.43 5.38 -20.66
C VAL A 52 -12.22 6.59 -19.76
N GLU A 53 -12.54 7.78 -20.24
CA GLU A 53 -12.35 9.06 -19.55
C GLU A 53 -13.18 9.12 -18.26
N LEU A 54 -14.46 8.75 -18.35
CA LEU A 54 -15.34 8.70 -17.17
C LEU A 54 -14.90 7.62 -16.18
N SER A 55 -14.46 6.46 -16.67
CA SER A 55 -13.98 5.37 -15.81
C SER A 55 -12.74 5.79 -15.02
N VAL A 56 -11.78 6.45 -15.68
CA VAL A 56 -10.57 6.99 -15.04
C VAL A 56 -10.91 8.09 -14.05
N ALA A 57 -11.82 9.01 -14.39
CA ALA A 57 -12.22 10.09 -13.50
C ALA A 57 -12.85 9.55 -12.21
N ILE A 58 -13.81 8.63 -12.32
CA ILE A 58 -14.49 8.02 -11.16
C ILE A 58 -13.48 7.27 -10.29
N THR A 59 -12.59 6.48 -10.90
CA THR A 59 -11.56 5.73 -10.17
C THR A 59 -10.59 6.66 -9.45
N THR A 60 -10.18 7.77 -10.10
CA THR A 60 -9.31 8.78 -9.51
C THR A 60 -9.92 9.40 -8.27
N PHE A 61 -11.20 9.80 -8.31
CA PHE A 61 -11.87 10.34 -7.12
C PHE A 61 -12.11 9.28 -6.04
N GLY A 62 -12.40 8.04 -6.44
CA GLY A 62 -12.61 6.93 -5.52
C GLY A 62 -11.36 6.55 -4.71
N VAL A 63 -10.15 6.72 -5.28
CA VAL A 63 -8.91 6.34 -4.60
C VAL A 63 -8.41 7.40 -3.60
N LEU A 64 -8.80 8.67 -3.76
CA LEU A 64 -8.41 9.76 -2.87
C LEU A 64 -8.70 9.49 -1.38
N PRO A 65 -9.91 9.08 -0.96
CA PRO A 65 -10.16 8.79 0.45
C PRO A 65 -9.29 7.65 0.98
N PHE A 66 -9.01 6.62 0.17
CA PHE A 66 -8.11 5.53 0.55
C PHE A 66 -6.67 6.04 0.77
N ALA A 67 -6.16 6.86 -0.14
CA ALA A 67 -4.84 7.46 -0.02
C ALA A 67 -4.72 8.32 1.26
N LEU A 68 -5.76 9.09 1.59
CA LEU A 68 -5.80 9.89 2.82
C LEU A 68 -5.77 9.04 4.08
N VAL A 69 -6.54 7.94 4.14
CA VAL A 69 -6.54 7.02 5.28
C VAL A 69 -5.14 6.44 5.51
N TYR A 70 -4.48 5.97 4.45
CA TYR A 70 -3.12 5.44 4.54
C TYR A 70 -2.09 6.52 4.94
N ALA A 71 -2.25 7.75 4.47
CA ALA A 71 -1.42 8.87 4.91
C ALA A 71 -1.58 9.14 6.42
N PHE A 72 -2.81 9.14 6.94
CA PHE A 72 -3.05 9.31 8.38
C PHE A 72 -2.50 8.15 9.21
N ILE A 73 -2.63 6.91 8.75
CA ILE A 73 -2.02 5.75 9.42
C ILE A 73 -0.50 5.90 9.50
N GLY A 74 0.15 6.37 8.42
CA GLY A 74 1.59 6.64 8.39
C GLY A 74 2.05 7.72 9.38
N ILE A 75 1.18 8.69 9.69
CA ILE A 75 1.43 9.72 10.71
C ILE A 75 1.26 9.15 12.13
N VAL A 76 0.19 8.39 12.37
CA VAL A 76 -0.12 7.80 13.69
C VAL A 76 0.88 6.70 14.07
N TYR A 77 1.38 5.96 13.09
CA TYR A 77 2.34 4.88 13.27
C TYR A 77 3.65 5.17 12.52
N PRO A 78 4.52 6.07 13.03
CA PRO A 78 5.73 6.55 12.33
C PRO A 78 6.89 5.55 12.37
N ARG A 79 6.60 4.25 12.31
CA ARG A 79 7.56 3.15 12.44
C ARG A 79 7.37 2.18 11.30
N SER A 80 8.46 1.55 10.87
CA SER A 80 8.46 0.50 9.85
C SER A 80 7.62 -0.68 10.34
N GLY A 81 6.36 -0.71 9.94
CA GLY A 81 5.42 -1.77 10.24
C GLY A 81 4.47 -1.87 9.06
N ALA A 82 4.53 -2.99 8.35
CA ALA A 82 3.58 -3.32 7.30
C ALA A 82 2.14 -3.30 7.85
N ASP A 83 1.15 -3.36 6.96
CA ASP A 83 -0.29 -3.34 7.28
C ASP A 83 -0.67 -4.26 8.46
N TYR A 84 0.06 -5.38 8.64
CA TYR A 84 -0.02 -6.25 9.81
C TYR A 84 -0.05 -5.49 11.14
N VAL A 85 0.89 -4.57 11.37
CA VAL A 85 1.08 -3.93 12.69
C VAL A 85 -0.09 -3.01 13.03
N PHE A 86 -0.63 -2.33 12.03
CA PHE A 86 -1.83 -1.50 12.19
C PHE A 86 -3.06 -2.38 12.41
N THR A 87 -3.35 -3.30 11.49
CA THR A 87 -4.56 -4.12 11.53
C THR A 87 -4.61 -5.05 12.74
N SER A 88 -3.47 -5.64 13.14
CA SER A 88 -3.40 -6.53 14.30
C SER A 88 -3.70 -5.82 15.62
N ARG A 89 -3.42 -4.52 15.72
CA ARG A 89 -3.63 -3.72 16.94
C ARG A 89 -5.02 -3.13 17.04
N THR A 90 -5.67 -2.88 15.89
CA THR A 90 -7.02 -2.31 15.86
C THR A 90 -8.10 -3.39 15.86
N ILE A 91 -7.89 -4.49 15.12
CA ILE A 91 -8.93 -5.50 14.87
C ILE A 91 -8.56 -6.85 15.50
N GLY A 92 -7.27 -7.19 15.53
CA GLY A 92 -6.75 -8.40 16.16
C GLY A 92 -5.76 -9.15 15.29
N GLY A 93 -4.90 -9.96 15.93
CA GLY A 93 -3.75 -10.61 15.29
C GLY A 93 -4.11 -11.49 14.09
N PHE A 94 -5.22 -12.23 14.15
CA PHE A 94 -5.65 -13.08 13.05
C PHE A 94 -6.01 -12.29 11.78
N VAL A 95 -6.80 -11.21 11.93
CA VAL A 95 -7.18 -10.36 10.79
C VAL A 95 -5.95 -9.68 10.20
N GLY A 96 -5.05 -9.18 11.05
CA GLY A 96 -3.78 -8.63 10.57
C GLY A 96 -2.96 -9.64 9.77
N PHE A 97 -2.93 -10.90 10.22
CA PHE A 97 -2.22 -11.97 9.51
C PHE A 97 -2.84 -12.22 8.13
N VAL A 98 -4.16 -12.37 8.07
CA VAL A 98 -4.87 -12.62 6.81
C VAL A 98 -4.65 -11.50 5.80
N THR A 99 -4.76 -10.22 6.21
CA THR A 99 -4.56 -9.08 5.30
C THR A 99 -3.12 -9.02 4.78
N SER A 100 -2.14 -9.26 5.65
CA SER A 100 -0.73 -9.20 5.27
C SER A 100 -0.31 -10.39 4.41
N PHE A 101 -0.85 -11.58 4.70
CA PHE A 101 -0.62 -12.77 3.89
C PHE A 101 -1.27 -12.65 2.52
N ASN A 102 -2.48 -12.10 2.44
CA ASN A 102 -3.13 -11.79 1.16
C ASN A 102 -2.26 -10.87 0.29
N PHE A 103 -1.66 -9.83 0.89
CA PHE A 103 -0.74 -8.95 0.18
C PHE A 103 0.51 -9.69 -0.35
N VAL A 104 1.12 -10.57 0.46
CA VAL A 104 2.26 -11.39 0.00
C VAL A 104 1.87 -12.28 -1.18
N VAL A 105 0.70 -12.91 -1.12
CA VAL A 105 0.20 -13.75 -2.23
C VAL A 105 0.01 -12.89 -3.49
N TRP A 106 -0.55 -11.69 -3.37
CA TRP A 106 -0.70 -10.77 -4.48
C TRP A 106 0.64 -10.38 -5.12
N GLU A 107 1.64 -10.03 -4.30
CA GLU A 107 2.98 -9.69 -4.79
C GLU A 107 3.66 -10.85 -5.52
N LEU A 108 3.44 -12.10 -5.08
CA LEU A 108 3.96 -13.28 -5.80
C LEU A 108 3.35 -13.42 -7.20
N PHE A 109 2.05 -13.16 -7.34
CA PHE A 109 1.41 -13.15 -8.66
C PHE A 109 1.87 -11.96 -9.50
N TYR A 110 2.01 -10.79 -8.90
CA TYR A 110 2.47 -9.59 -9.58
C TYR A 110 3.87 -9.78 -10.16
N VAL A 111 4.83 -10.24 -9.34
CA VAL A 111 6.21 -10.55 -9.78
C VAL A 111 6.25 -11.69 -10.79
N GLY A 112 5.39 -12.70 -10.66
CA GLY A 112 5.32 -13.79 -11.63
C GLY A 112 4.71 -13.37 -12.98
N TRP A 113 3.97 -12.26 -13.01
CA TRP A 113 3.28 -11.75 -14.19
C TRP A 113 4.11 -10.69 -14.94
N THR A 114 4.86 -9.84 -14.24
CA THR A 114 5.76 -8.83 -14.82
C THR A 114 7.07 -9.43 -15.28
#